data_AF-A0A4R8M145-F1
#
_entry.id   AF-A0A4R8M145-F1
#
_cell.length_a   1.000
_cell.length_b   1.000
_cell.length_c   1.000
_cell.angle_alpha   90.00
_cell.angle_beta   90.00
_cell.angle_gamma   90.00
#
_symmetry.space_group_name_H-M   'P 1'
#
loop_
_entity.id
_entity.type
_entity.pdbx_description
1 polymer ?
#
loop_
_entity_poly.entity_id
_entity_poly.type
_entity_poly.pdbx_seq_one_letter_code
_entity_poly.pdbx_strand_id
1 'polypeptide(L)' 'AKTRNCGSRATTLAMVFKLAQSAEKRWRKLKGYELLGEVITGVIFKDGIRVSDQSDRSAA' A
#
# COMPACT_ATOMS: atom_id res chain seq x y z
N ALA A 1 -15.19 31.26 -13.79
CA ALA A 1 -14.40 31.81 -12.66
C ALA A 1 -12.93 31.37 -12.82
N LYS A 2 -11.99 32.32 -12.98
CA LYS A 2 -10.55 32.00 -12.89
C LYS A 2 -10.18 31.97 -11.41
N THR A 3 -9.71 30.84 -10.92
CA THR A 3 -9.19 30.71 -9.55
C THR A 3 -7.95 31.60 -9.44
N ARG A 4 -8.10 32.79 -8.82
CA ARG A 4 -6.96 33.60 -8.36
C ARG A 4 -6.09 32.67 -7.51
N ASN A 5 -4.83 32.49 -7.92
CA ASN A 5 -3.82 31.64 -7.27
C ASN A 5 -3.83 30.14 -7.61
N CYS A 6 -4.50 29.70 -8.69
CA CYS A 6 -4.19 28.36 -9.22
C CYS A 6 -2.75 28.36 -9.75
N GLY A 7 -1.84 27.75 -8.99
CA GLY A 7 -0.45 27.56 -9.41
C GLY A 7 -0.39 26.87 -10.78
N SER A 8 0.72 27.10 -11.50
CA SER A 8 0.97 26.40 -12.76
C SER A 8 0.90 24.88 -12.59
N ARG A 9 0.74 24.11 -13.68
CA ARG A 9 0.77 22.63 -13.62
C ARG A 9 1.99 22.10 -12.85
N ALA A 10 3.15 22.72 -13.06
CA ALA A 10 4.38 22.38 -12.35
C ALA A 10 4.26 22.63 -10.84
N THR A 11 3.67 23.76 -10.43
CA THR A 11 3.42 24.09 -9.03
C THR A 11 2.45 23.09 -8.37
N THR A 12 1.40 22.68 -9.07
CA THR A 12 0.46 21.68 -8.57
C THR A 12 1.13 20.32 -8.37
N LEU A 13 1.92 19.86 -9.34
CA LEU A 13 2.66 18.60 -9.21
C LEU A 13 3.67 18.66 -8.05
N ALA A 14 4.38 19.78 -7.90
CA ALA A 14 5.28 19.98 -6.77
C ALA A 14 4.52 19.95 -5.43
N MET A 15 3.36 20.60 -5.33
CA MET A 15 2.52 20.56 -4.13
C MET A 15 2.04 19.13 -3.82
N VAL A 16 1.55 18.39 -4.82
CA VAL A 16 1.14 16.98 -4.64
C VAL A 16 2.31 16.13 -4.13
N PHE A 17 3.49 16.30 -4.70
CA PHE A 17 4.69 15.59 -4.26
C PHE A 17 5.04 15.92 -2.80
N LYS A 18 5.03 17.21 -2.41
CA LYS A 18 5.30 17.62 -1.02
C LYS A 18 4.24 17.12 -0.05
N LEU A 19 2.97 17.06 -0.47
CA LEU A 19 1.89 16.48 0.33
C LEU A 19 2.10 14.98 0.52
N ALA A 20 2.46 14.23 -0.53
CA ALA A 20 2.79 12.81 -0.44
C ALA A 20 3.97 12.55 0.51
N GLN A 21 5.06 13.30 0.38
CA GLN A 21 6.22 13.22 1.30
C GLN A 21 5.83 13.53 2.76
N SER A 22 4.91 14.46 2.98
CA SER A 22 4.46 14.82 4.33
C SER A 22 3.57 13.72 4.93
N ALA A 23 2.77 13.06 4.09
CA ALA A 23 1.95 11.92 4.48
C ALA A 23 2.78 10.65 4.76
N GLU A 24 3.83 10.40 3.96
CA GLU A 24 4.74 9.25 4.09
C GLU A 24 5.26 9.07 5.53
N LYS A 25 5.63 10.17 6.18
CA LYS A 25 6.13 10.16 7.57
C LYS A 25 5.13 9.59 8.59
N ARG A 26 3.83 9.58 8.25
CA ARG A 26 2.74 9.11 9.12
C ARG A 26 2.24 7.73 8.70
N TRP A 27 2.71 7.17 7.59
CA TRP A 27 2.27 5.86 7.15
C TRP A 27 2.81 4.78 8.08
N ARG A 28 1.91 3.88 8.48
CA ARG A 28 2.30 2.69 9.24
C ARG A 28 2.84 1.67 8.25
N LYS A 29 4.11 1.27 8.41
CA LYS A 29 4.68 0.18 7.63
C LYS A 29 3.79 -1.07 7.76
N LEU A 30 3.49 -1.71 6.64
CA LEU A 30 2.77 -2.97 6.63
C LEU A 30 3.58 -4.01 7.42
N LYS A 31 2.94 -4.62 8.41
CA LYS A 31 3.51 -5.77 9.12
C LYS A 31 3.53 -6.96 8.16
N GLY A 32 4.61 -7.75 8.18
CA GLY A 32 4.72 -8.91 7.29
C GLY A 32 4.94 -8.56 5.82
N TYR A 33 5.61 -7.43 5.52
CA TYR A 33 5.92 -7.01 4.14
C TYR A 33 6.73 -8.06 3.36
N GLU A 34 7.39 -8.99 4.03
CA GLU A 34 8.11 -10.12 3.44
C GLU A 34 7.16 -11.06 2.67
N LEU A 35 5.90 -11.17 3.11
CA LEU A 35 4.86 -11.99 2.49
C LEU A 35 4.25 -11.32 1.24
N LEU A 36 4.53 -10.04 0.99
CA LEU A 36 4.04 -9.36 -0.23
C LEU A 36 4.60 -10.01 -1.50
N GLY A 37 5.81 -10.56 -1.45
CA GLY A 37 6.37 -11.31 -2.57
C GLY A 37 5.51 -12.52 -2.93
N GLU A 38 5.00 -13.23 -1.91
CA GLU A 38 4.11 -14.38 -2.08
C GLU A 38 2.75 -13.97 -2.64
N VAL A 39 2.20 -12.83 -2.19
CA VAL A 39 0.96 -12.29 -2.76
C VAL A 39 1.12 -11.96 -4.24
N ILE A 40 2.25 -11.34 -4.63
CA ILE A 40 2.55 -10.98 -6.03
C ILE A 40 2.69 -12.23 -6.90
N THR A 41 3.26 -13.32 -6.38
CA THR A 41 3.37 -14.59 -7.10
C THR A 41 2.05 -15.38 -7.16
N GLY A 42 0.98 -14.86 -6.57
CA GLY A 42 -0.37 -15.43 -6.64
C GLY A 42 -0.71 -16.38 -5.49
N VAL A 43 0.08 -16.41 -4.41
CA VAL A 43 -0.28 -17.16 -3.20
C VAL A 43 -1.49 -16.51 -2.54
N ILE A 44 -2.51 -17.32 -2.26
CA ILE A 44 -3.76 -16.86 -1.64
C ILE A 44 -3.56 -16.79 -0.12
N PHE A 45 -3.78 -15.60 0.44
CA PHE A 45 -3.92 -15.37 1.86
C PHE A 45 -5.39 -15.15 2.20
N LYS A 46 -5.91 -15.87 3.18
CA LYS A 46 -7.24 -15.64 3.76
C LYS A 46 -7.06 -15.15 5.19
N ASP A 47 -7.60 -13.98 5.49
CA ASP A 47 -7.48 -13.34 6.82
C ASP A 47 -6.03 -13.20 7.32
N GLY A 48 -5.07 -13.09 6.40
CA GLY A 48 -3.64 -13.00 6.70
C GLY A 48 -2.93 -14.35 6.89
N ILE A 49 -3.62 -15.47 6.71
CA ILE A 49 -3.06 -16.83 6.78
C ILE A 49 -2.94 -17.40 5.37
N ARG A 50 -1.78 -17.96 5.05
CA ARG A 50 -1.56 -18.64 3.77
C ARG A 50 -2.43 -19.89 3.69
N VAL A 51 -3.26 -20.00 2.65
CA VAL A 51 -4.26 -21.08 2.53
C VAL A 51 -3.60 -22.48 2.46
N SER A 52 -2.36 -22.57 2.01
CA SER A 52 -1.58 -23.82 1.95
C SER A 52 -1.27 -24.43 3.34
N ASP A 53 -1.21 -23.63 4.40
CA ASP A 53 -0.93 -24.11 5.77
C ASP A 53 -2.17 -24.76 6.42
N GLN A 54 -3.36 -24.55 5.83
CA GLN A 54 -4.63 -25.02 6.36
C GLN A 54 -5.02 -26.43 5.89
N SER A 55 -4.39 -26.96 4.82
CA SER A 55 -4.68 -28.32 4.33
C SER A 55 -4.04 -29.43 5.17
N ASP A 56 -3.11 -29.12 6.06
CA ASP A 56 -2.36 -30.13 6.83
C ASP A 56 -2.81 -30.23 8.31
N ARG A 57 -3.85 -29.50 8.73
CA ARG A 57 -4.36 -29.54 10.12
C ARG A 57 -5.71 -30.24 10.29
N SER A 58 -6.12 -31.04 9.31
CA SER A 58 -7.22 -31.99 9.43
C SER A 58 -6.74 -33.39 9.02
N ALA A 59 -5.89 -33.98 9.88
CA ALA A 59 -5.67 -35.42 9.91
C ALA A 59 -5.43 -35.83 11.37
N ALA A 60 -6.44 -36.52 11.92
CA ALA A 60 -6.50 -37.32 13.15
C ALA A 60 -6.22 -36.62 14.50
#